data_AF-A0A914PLI4-F1
#
_entry.id   AF-A0A914PLI4-F1
#
_cell.length_a   1.000
_cell.length_b   1.000
_cell.length_c   1.000
_cell.angle_alpha   90.00
_cell.angle_beta   90.00
_cell.angle_gamma   90.00
#
_symmetry.space_group_name_H-M   'P 1'
#
loop_
_entity.id
_entity.type
_entity.pdbx_description
1 polymer ?
#
loop_
_entity_poly.entity_id
_entity_poly.type
_entity_poly.pdbx_seq_one_letter_code
_entity_poly.pdbx_strand_id
1 'polypeptide(L)'
;MMILATFFPDLETEEFSVILEFFKSLADGIDILGLYLAITYLFSGRGEVRFFAAGYGFAIGHAIGTFLVPFLTVARATAFHPKYIQYAMEANLDLVYYLAFAAIIWLQSRHDISSKNRTIVFLSLALCGLKSFFYGLVLN
;
A
#
# COMPACT_ATOMS: atom_id res chain seq x y z
N MET A 1 -1.95 2.31 2.55
CA MET A 1 -1.76 3.42 3.49
C MET A 1 -2.64 4.61 3.13
N MET A 2 -3.95 4.43 2.88
CA MET A 2 -4.81 5.56 2.47
C MET A 2 -5.50 6.23 3.67
N ILE A 3 -6.10 5.43 4.56
CA ILE A 3 -6.94 5.94 5.66
C ILE A 3 -6.08 6.64 6.72
N LEU A 4 -4.95 6.05 7.10
CA LEU A 4 -4.13 6.59 8.19
C LEU A 4 -3.43 7.91 7.81
N ALA A 5 -2.92 7.98 6.57
CA ALA A 5 -2.27 9.18 6.03
C ALA A 5 -3.22 10.39 5.94
N THR A 6 -4.54 10.16 5.82
CA THR A 6 -5.54 11.23 5.80
C THR A 6 -6.01 11.69 7.19
N PHE A 7 -6.00 10.83 8.20
CA PHE A 7 -6.52 11.17 9.54
C PHE A 7 -5.45 11.59 10.54
N PHE A 8 -4.17 11.24 10.32
CA PHE A 8 -3.06 11.58 11.21
C PHE A 8 -1.84 12.06 10.41
N PRO A 9 -1.88 13.28 9.84
CA PRO A 9 -0.80 13.79 8.99
C PRO A 9 0.50 14.17 9.72
N ASP A 10 0.50 14.26 11.06
CA ASP A 10 1.64 14.78 11.86
C ASP A 10 1.69 14.13 13.27
N LEU A 11 1.97 12.84 13.35
CA LEU A 11 2.42 12.22 14.62
C LEU A 11 3.84 11.66 14.43
N GLU A 12 4.74 12.46 13.85
CA GLU A 12 6.19 12.30 13.98
C GLU A 12 6.65 12.82 15.35
N THR A 13 5.96 12.44 16.43
CA THR A 13 6.55 12.51 17.77
C THR A 13 7.56 11.37 17.87
N GLU A 14 8.83 11.67 18.15
CA GLU A 14 9.92 10.69 18.27
C GLU A 14 9.72 9.63 19.38
N GLU A 15 8.59 9.63 20.07
CA GLU A 15 8.24 8.59 21.04
C GLU A 15 7.46 7.45 20.37
N PHE A 16 8.02 6.24 20.47
CA PHE A 16 7.36 4.99 20.09
C PHE A 16 6.03 4.82 20.85
N SER A 17 4.92 5.04 20.15
CA SER A 17 3.58 4.76 20.67
C SER A 17 3.06 3.44 20.11
N VAL A 18 2.97 2.42 20.97
CA VAL A 18 2.40 1.10 20.63
C VAL A 18 1.00 1.23 20.02
N ILE A 19 0.22 2.18 20.52
CA ILE A 19 -1.16 2.43 20.05
C ILE A 19 -1.15 2.94 18.61
N LEU A 20 -0.26 3.88 18.28
CA LEU A 20 -0.16 4.44 16.93
C LEU A 20 0.31 3.38 15.92
N GLU A 21 1.31 2.57 16.30
CA GLU A 21 1.80 1.46 15.47
C GLU A 21 0.74 0.37 15.26
N PHE A 22 -0.10 0.11 16.26
CA PHE A 22 -1.25 -0.78 16.10
C PHE A 22 -2.27 -0.25 15.09
N PHE A 23 -2.58 1.05 15.10
CA PHE A 23 -3.46 1.65 14.10
C PHE A 23 -2.87 1.62 12.68
N LYS A 24 -1.55 1.82 12.54
CA LYS A 24 -0.83 1.63 11.26
C LYS A 24 -1.01 0.20 10.74
N SER A 25 -0.80 -0.78 11.62
CA SER A 25 -0.98 -2.20 11.28
C SER A 25 -2.43 -2.56 10.92
N LEU A 26 -3.42 -1.98 11.62
CA LEU A 26 -4.84 -2.12 11.25
C LEU A 26 -5.14 -1.54 9.86
N ALA A 27 -4.56 -0.38 9.52
CA ALA A 27 -4.72 0.21 8.20
C ALA A 27 -4.12 -0.68 7.10
N ASP A 28 -2.94 -1.25 7.33
CA ASP A 28 -2.34 -2.26 6.43
C ASP A 28 -3.28 -3.47 6.25
N GLY A 29 -3.91 -3.94 7.33
CA GLY A 29 -4.90 -5.02 7.28
C GLY A 29 -6.14 -4.67 6.43
N ILE A 30 -6.64 -3.44 6.55
CA ILE A 30 -7.75 -2.94 5.73
C ILE A 30 -7.36 -2.89 4.26
N ASP A 31 -6.14 -2.48 3.93
CA ASP A 31 -5.66 -2.45 2.54
C ASP A 31 -5.60 -3.87 1.95
N ILE A 32 -5.12 -4.87 2.72
CA ILE A 32 -5.12 -6.29 2.31
C ILE A 32 -6.54 -6.76 2.01
N LEU A 33 -7.48 -6.49 2.92
CA LEU A 33 -8.88 -6.88 2.75
C LEU A 33 -9.53 -6.18 1.55
N GLY A 34 -9.29 -4.88 1.39
CA GLY A 34 -9.81 -4.10 0.28
C GLY A 34 -9.33 -4.65 -1.06
N LEU A 35 -8.04 -4.97 -1.18
CA LEU A 35 -7.47 -5.52 -2.41
C LEU A 35 -7.94 -6.96 -2.68
N TYR A 36 -8.05 -7.78 -1.63
CA TYR A 36 -8.61 -9.14 -1.74
C TYR A 36 -10.05 -9.11 -2.27
N LEU A 37 -10.90 -8.23 -1.71
CA LEU A 37 -12.27 -8.03 -2.17
C LEU A 37 -12.30 -7.49 -3.61
N ALA A 38 -11.40 -6.56 -3.94
CA ALA A 38 -11.32 -6.00 -5.29
C ALA A 38 -11.02 -7.09 -6.34
N ILE A 39 -10.00 -7.91 -6.08
CA ILE A 39 -9.57 -9.00 -6.99
C ILE A 39 -10.65 -10.08 -7.12
N THR A 40 -11.33 -10.41 -6.01
CA THR A 40 -12.28 -11.52 -5.95
C THR A 40 -13.65 -11.14 -6.54
N TYR A 41 -14.15 -9.94 -6.21
CA TYR A 41 -15.55 -9.57 -6.47
C TYR A 41 -15.73 -8.43 -7.48
N LEU A 42 -14.81 -7.46 -7.55
CA LEU A 42 -14.98 -6.29 -8.43
C LEU A 42 -14.59 -6.58 -9.87
N PHE A 43 -13.47 -7.26 -10.08
CA PHE A 43 -12.92 -7.48 -11.42
C PHE A 43 -13.32 -8.84 -11.99
N SER A 44 -14.02 -8.82 -13.11
CA SER A 44 -14.34 -10.02 -13.91
C SER A 44 -13.32 -10.19 -15.04
N GLY A 45 -12.96 -11.44 -15.36
CA GLY A 45 -11.99 -11.76 -16.42
C GLY A 45 -11.00 -12.86 -16.07
N ARG A 46 -9.92 -13.00 -16.86
CA ARG A 46 -8.80 -13.92 -16.54
C ARG A 46 -8.10 -13.45 -15.27
N GLY A 47 -7.77 -14.37 -14.37
CA GLY A 47 -7.17 -14.04 -13.07
C GLY A 47 -5.91 -13.17 -13.17
N GLU A 48 -5.12 -13.38 -14.23
CA GLU A 48 -3.92 -12.58 -14.51
C GLU A 48 -4.25 -11.09 -14.73
N VAL A 49 -5.34 -10.78 -15.43
CA VAL A 49 -5.73 -9.38 -15.69
C VAL A 49 -6.35 -8.75 -14.44
N ARG A 50 -7.01 -9.54 -13.59
CA ARG A 50 -7.71 -9.04 -12.39
C ARG A 50 -6.74 -8.42 -11.38
N PHE A 51 -5.63 -9.10 -11.08
CA PHE A 51 -4.69 -8.58 -10.09
C PHE A 51 -3.96 -7.34 -10.62
N PHE A 52 -3.64 -7.30 -11.92
CA PHE A 52 -3.06 -6.11 -12.56
C PHE A 52 -4.03 -4.92 -12.47
N ALA A 53 -5.30 -5.11 -12.84
CA ALA A 53 -6.30 -4.05 -12.78
C ALA A 53 -6.57 -3.56 -11.35
N ALA A 54 -6.68 -4.48 -10.38
CA ALA A 54 -6.89 -4.14 -8.98
C ALA A 54 -5.69 -3.41 -8.38
N GLY A 55 -4.47 -3.93 -8.59
CA GLY A 55 -3.24 -3.30 -8.10
C GLY A 55 -3.02 -1.91 -8.70
N TYR A 56 -3.23 -1.77 -10.01
CA TYR A 56 -3.09 -0.49 -10.71
C TYR A 56 -4.14 0.54 -10.24
N GLY A 57 -5.40 0.11 -10.09
CA GLY A 57 -6.46 0.98 -9.57
C GLY A 57 -6.20 1.44 -8.14
N PHE A 58 -5.71 0.54 -7.28
CA PHE A 58 -5.38 0.87 -5.89
C PHE A 58 -4.18 1.83 -5.82
N ALA A 59 -3.16 1.61 -6.64
CA ALA A 59 -2.01 2.50 -6.74
C ALA A 59 -2.39 3.90 -7.23
N ILE A 60 -3.26 4.00 -8.23
CA ILE A 60 -3.77 5.30 -8.70
C ILE A 60 -4.58 5.99 -7.60
N GLY A 61 -5.45 5.27 -6.91
CA GLY A 61 -6.20 5.81 -5.78
C GLY A 61 -5.28 6.37 -4.71
N HIS A 62 -4.22 5.65 -4.38
CA HIS A 62 -3.19 6.11 -3.45
C HIS A 62 -2.46 7.35 -3.99
N ALA A 63 -1.99 7.33 -5.23
CA ALA A 63 -1.24 8.45 -5.80
C ALA A 63 -2.07 9.74 -5.89
N ILE A 64 -3.36 9.62 -6.20
CA ILE A 64 -4.30 10.74 -6.20
C ILE A 64 -4.50 11.28 -4.77
N GLY A 65 -4.72 10.40 -3.79
CA GLY A 65 -4.91 10.80 -2.39
C GLY A 65 -3.68 11.48 -1.80
N THR A 66 -2.49 10.94 -2.07
CA THR A 66 -1.24 11.37 -1.46
C THR A 66 -0.59 12.54 -2.19
N PHE A 67 -0.52 12.51 -3.53
CA PHE A 67 0.29 13.46 -4.29
C PHE A 67 -0.55 14.49 -5.06
N LEU A 68 -1.75 14.14 -5.57
CA LEU A 68 -2.55 15.09 -6.35
C LEU A 68 -3.10 16.23 -5.49
N VAL A 69 -3.55 15.94 -4.26
CA VAL A 69 -4.11 16.95 -3.35
C VAL A 69 -3.07 18.01 -2.96
N PRO A 70 -1.84 17.66 -2.54
CA PRO A 70 -0.77 18.64 -2.35
C PRO A 70 -0.35 19.33 -3.64
N PHE A 71 -0.33 18.60 -4.77
CA PHE A 71 0.07 19.18 -6.05
C PHE A 71 -0.88 20.30 -6.49
N LEU A 72 -2.19 20.12 -6.38
CA LEU A 72 -3.18 21.14 -6.77
C LEU A 72 -3.15 22.37 -5.87
N THR A 73 -2.86 22.20 -4.59
CA THR A 73 -2.88 23.28 -3.59
C THR A 73 -1.55 24.04 -3.51
N VAL A 74 -0.41 23.36 -3.69
CA VAL A 74 0.93 23.92 -3.47
C VAL A 74 1.65 24.31 -4.77
N ALA A 75 1.39 23.62 -5.89
CA ALA A 75 2.08 23.92 -7.16
C ALA A 75 1.68 25.28 -7.76
N ARG A 76 0.57 25.88 -7.31
CA ARG A 76 0.17 27.24 -7.71
C ARG A 76 1.04 28.34 -7.11
N ALA A 77 1.70 28.07 -5.98
CA ALA A 77 2.43 29.09 -5.21
C ALA A 77 3.95 29.10 -5.49
N THR A 78 4.52 27.98 -5.94
CA THR A 78 5.97 27.83 -6.13
C THR A 78 6.28 27.07 -7.41
N ALA A 79 6.97 27.71 -8.36
CA ALA A 79 7.45 27.05 -9.57
C ALA A 79 8.73 26.25 -9.25
N PHE A 80 8.78 24.98 -9.66
CA PHE A 80 9.98 24.11 -9.66
C PHE A 80 10.66 23.85 -8.30
N HIS A 81 9.90 23.34 -7.32
CA HIS A 81 10.49 22.81 -6.09
C HIS A 81 10.96 21.35 -6.28
N PRO A 82 12.18 20.95 -5.84
CA PRO A 82 12.70 19.58 -6.01
C PRO A 82 11.83 18.50 -5.32
N LYS A 83 11.05 18.91 -4.30
CA LYS A 83 10.07 18.06 -3.62
C LYS A 83 9.05 17.41 -4.56
N TYR A 84 8.68 18.08 -5.66
CA TYR A 84 7.73 17.49 -6.62
C TYR A 84 8.35 16.34 -7.44
N ILE A 85 9.66 16.38 -7.69
CA ILE A 85 10.37 15.27 -8.35
C ILE A 85 10.42 14.07 -7.42
N GLN A 86 10.64 14.29 -6.11
CA GLN A 86 10.60 13.23 -5.11
C GLN A 86 9.22 12.58 -5.04
N TYR A 87 8.14 13.36 -5.00
CA TYR A 87 6.77 12.84 -5.06
C TYR A 87 6.48 12.02 -6.31
N ALA A 88 6.97 12.45 -7.48
CA ALA A 88 6.82 11.67 -8.71
C ALA A 88 7.59 10.34 -8.66
N MET A 89 8.78 10.32 -8.05
CA MET A 89 9.55 9.08 -7.86
C MET A 89 8.85 8.15 -6.86
N GLU A 90 8.38 8.68 -5.74
CA GLU A 90 7.68 7.94 -4.69
C GLU A 90 6.39 7.31 -5.22
N ALA A 91 5.59 8.06 -5.98
CA ALA A 91 4.39 7.54 -6.62
C ALA A 91 4.65 6.34 -7.56
N ASN A 92 5.78 6.33 -8.27
CA ASN A 92 6.17 5.22 -9.15
C ASN A 92 6.64 4.00 -8.35
N LEU A 93 7.35 4.21 -7.23
CA LEU A 93 7.73 3.12 -6.33
C LEU A 93 6.50 2.49 -5.69
N ASP A 94 5.55 3.32 -5.24
CA ASP A 94 4.27 2.87 -4.70
C ASP A 94 3.47 2.07 -5.73
N LEU A 95 3.46 2.50 -6.99
CA LEU A 95 2.81 1.77 -8.07
C LEU A 95 3.37 0.34 -8.21
N VAL A 96 4.69 0.20 -8.27
CA VAL A 96 5.33 -1.12 -8.36
C VAL A 96 5.04 -1.95 -7.11
N TYR A 97 5.05 -1.32 -5.93
CA TYR A 97 4.74 -1.97 -4.66
C TYR A 97 3.31 -2.54 -4.64
N TYR A 98 2.29 -1.72 -4.93
CA TYR A 98 0.89 -2.17 -4.92
C TYR A 98 0.62 -3.23 -5.99
N LEU A 99 1.32 -3.19 -7.12
CA LEU A 99 1.22 -4.21 -8.16
C LEU A 99 1.78 -5.56 -7.70
N ALA A 100 2.97 -5.55 -7.09
CA ALA A 100 3.56 -6.75 -6.50
C ALA A 100 2.69 -7.29 -5.35
N PHE A 101 2.14 -6.40 -4.54
CA PHE A 101 1.24 -6.75 -3.44
C PHE A 101 -0.06 -7.41 -3.93
N ALA A 102 -0.67 -6.86 -4.98
CA ALA A 102 -1.83 -7.46 -5.64
C ALA A 102 -1.53 -8.87 -6.19
N ALA A 103 -0.34 -9.05 -6.78
CA ALA A 103 0.10 -10.34 -7.29
C ALA A 103 0.23 -11.39 -6.17
N ILE A 104 0.80 -11.03 -5.02
CA ILE A 104 0.92 -11.92 -3.85
C ILE A 104 -0.45 -12.31 -3.31
N ILE A 105 -1.36 -11.34 -3.14
CA ILE A 105 -2.74 -11.60 -2.65
C ILE A 105 -3.49 -12.52 -3.62
N TRP A 106 -3.33 -12.30 -4.92
CA TRP A 106 -3.95 -13.18 -5.91
C TRP A 106 -3.33 -14.58 -5.94
N LEU A 107 -2.00 -14.70 -5.81
CA LEU A 107 -1.32 -16.00 -5.66
C LEU A 107 -1.83 -16.76 -4.42
N GLN A 108 -2.11 -16.05 -3.33
CA GLN A 108 -2.68 -16.65 -2.11
C GLN A 108 -4.08 -17.23 -2.35
N SER A 109 -4.87 -16.62 -3.24
CA SER A 109 -6.20 -17.11 -3.61
C SER A 109 -6.17 -18.33 -4.53
N ARG A 110 -5.02 -18.72 -5.10
CA ARG A 110 -4.90 -19.87 -6.00
C ARG A 110 -4.77 -21.18 -5.22
N HIS A 111 -5.64 -22.15 -5.53
CA HIS A 111 -5.62 -23.48 -4.92
C HIS A 111 -4.61 -24.47 -5.55
N ASP A 112 -4.05 -24.15 -6.73
CA ASP A 112 -3.14 -25.05 -7.47
C ASP A 112 -1.68 -25.03 -7.00
N ILE A 113 -1.35 -24.24 -5.98
CA ILE A 113 0.02 -24.06 -5.50
C ILE A 113 0.39 -25.15 -4.49
N SER A 114 1.59 -25.73 -4.65
CA SER A 114 2.18 -26.69 -3.69
C SER A 114 2.21 -26.13 -2.28
N SER A 115 1.93 -26.96 -1.27
CA SER A 115 1.87 -26.56 0.14
C SER A 115 3.09 -25.77 0.62
N LYS A 116 4.30 -26.06 0.10
CA LYS A 116 5.53 -25.32 0.43
C LYS A 116 5.49 -23.86 -0.07
N ASN A 117 5.09 -23.67 -1.33
CA ASN A 117 5.02 -22.35 -1.94
C ASN A 117 3.89 -21.52 -1.32
N ARG A 118 2.79 -22.14 -0.89
CA ARG A 118 1.72 -21.47 -0.16
C ARG A 118 2.20 -20.88 1.16
N THR A 119 3.06 -21.59 1.88
CA THR A 119 3.68 -21.07 3.12
C THR A 119 4.55 -19.85 2.83
N ILE A 120 5.31 -19.84 1.73
CA ILE A 120 6.14 -18.69 1.33
C ILE A 120 5.27 -17.47 1.01
N VAL A 121 4.19 -17.66 0.25
CA VAL A 121 3.25 -16.58 -0.10
C VAL A 121 2.61 -16.01 1.17
N PHE A 122 2.13 -16.87 2.07
CA PHE A 122 1.56 -16.44 3.35
C PHE A 122 2.58 -15.67 4.21
N LEU A 123 3.82 -16.16 4.31
CA LEU A 123 4.90 -15.48 5.03
C LEU A 123 5.18 -14.09 4.43
N SER A 124 5.25 -14.00 3.10
CA SER A 124 5.47 -12.71 2.42
C SER A 124 4.34 -11.71 2.68
N LEU A 125 3.09 -12.18 2.71
CA LEU A 125 1.93 -11.35 3.02
C LEU A 125 1.94 -10.88 4.49
N ALA A 126 2.29 -11.78 5.42
CA ALA A 126 2.44 -11.46 6.83
C ALA A 126 3.54 -10.42 7.06
N LEU A 127 4.68 -10.54 6.37
CA LEU A 127 5.76 -9.55 6.42
C LEU A 127 5.31 -8.19 5.88
N CYS A 128 4.53 -8.16 4.79
CA CYS A 128 3.98 -6.89 4.29
C CYS A 128 3.01 -6.24 5.27
N GLY A 129 2.17 -7.00 5.97
CA GLY A 129 1.23 -6.47 6.98
C GLY A 129 1.91 -6.02 8.28
N LEU A 130 3.07 -6.58 8.60
CA LEU A 130 3.86 -6.21 9.78
C LEU A 130 4.95 -5.18 9.47
N LYS A 131 5.07 -4.72 8.21
CA LYS A 131 6.14 -3.81 7.78
C LYS A 131 6.20 -2.54 8.64
N SER A 132 5.05 -1.95 8.94
CA SER A 132 4.93 -0.68 9.65
C SER A 132 5.45 -0.82 11.08
N PHE A 133 5.06 -1.92 11.74
CA PHE A 133 5.53 -2.27 13.07
C PHE A 133 7.04 -2.58 13.11
N PHE A 134 7.56 -3.33 12.14
CA PHE A 134 9.00 -3.62 12.05
C PHE A 134 9.83 -2.37 11.79
N TYR A 135 9.36 -1.47 10.91
CA TYR A 135 10.05 -0.22 10.62
C TYR A 135 10.10 0.68 11.86
N GLY A 136 8.99 0.79 12.59
CA GLY A 136 8.93 1.54 13.86
C GLY A 136 9.79 0.94 14.98
N LEU A 137 10.04 -0.38 14.97
CA LEU A 137 10.87 -1.07 15.96
C LEU A 137 12.37 -1.01 15.67
N VAL A 138 12.78 -0.89 14.40
CA VAL A 138 14.20 -0.86 13.99
C VAL A 138 14.80 0.55 14.01
N LEU A 139 13.96 1.59 13.83
CA LEU A 139 14.39 2.99 13.78
C LEU A 139 14.30 3.74 15.13
N ASN A 140 13.85 3.06 16.20
CA ASN A 140 14.03 3.47 17.61
C ASN A 140 15.13 2.63 18.26
#